data_AF-A0A1H4MTH2-F1
#
_entry.id   AF-A0A1H4MTH2-F1
#
_cell.length_a   1.000
_cell.length_b   1.000
_cell.length_c   1.000
_cell.angle_alpha   90.00
_cell.angle_beta   90.00
_cell.angle_gamma   90.00
#
_symmetry.space_group_name_H-M   'P 1'
#
loop_
_entity.id
_entity.type
_entity.pdbx_description
1 polymer ?
#
loop_
_entity_poly.entity_id
_entity_poly.type
_entity_poly.pdbx_seq_one_letter_code
_entity_poly.pdbx_strand_id
1 'polypeptide(L)'
;MSRLARALVGAVCASALVVVAHAAPAPASIPRGDTVDSDPAPTWGWEQVFSDGFDGPAGTTSDQWHSMLGGQGSAVQNGLGQLDVGQVAQIRSNAGWTLPVGTQVRVTASLVMPDVGTSYAAFWVQHPDGVDPREVDVIESYGPLKQWGAQLGSHICYDDAPDTVANACVATGRGPELFPVTPAFPAGAMPWEVYWQYSAEFTIGGDTVTYSATDGAGNRLYDVVSTPDARRVPGNATPFHLRLSNKLVEPQYAVAGGTRPSMLVDWVSVDVKVP
;
A
#
# COMPACT_ATOMS: atom_id res chain seq x y z
N MET A 1 3.54 -65.65 20.31
CA MET A 1 3.17 -66.75 19.39
C MET A 1 3.48 -66.25 17.97
N SER A 2 4.61 -66.64 17.33
CA SER A 2 4.76 -67.82 16.44
C SER A 2 3.74 -67.75 15.28
N ARG A 3 4.02 -67.76 13.96
CA ARG A 3 5.12 -68.22 13.07
C ARG A 3 4.81 -67.60 11.66
N LEU A 4 5.76 -67.15 10.83
CA LEU A 4 6.70 -67.91 9.96
C LEU A 4 6.08 -68.48 8.66
N ALA A 5 6.49 -67.97 7.48
CA ALA A 5 6.81 -68.69 6.21
C ALA A 5 7.08 -67.67 5.07
N ARG A 6 8.32 -67.52 4.57
CA ARG A 6 8.94 -68.21 3.41
C ARG A 6 8.20 -67.95 2.09
N ALA A 7 8.80 -67.75 0.92
CA ALA A 7 10.16 -67.53 0.40
C ALA A 7 9.97 -67.52 -1.13
N LEU A 8 10.77 -66.79 -1.93
CA LEU A 8 11.53 -67.42 -3.02
C LEU A 8 12.54 -66.45 -3.64
N VAL A 9 13.69 -67.03 -3.93
CA VAL A 9 14.88 -66.50 -4.57
C VAL A 9 14.76 -66.71 -6.08
N GLY A 10 15.31 -65.79 -6.87
CA GLY A 10 15.54 -65.98 -8.30
C GLY A 10 16.66 -65.08 -8.79
N ALA A 11 17.90 -65.56 -8.72
CA ALA A 11 19.07 -64.94 -9.33
C ALA A 11 19.17 -65.34 -10.80
N VAL A 12 19.45 -64.37 -11.69
CA VAL A 12 19.96 -64.65 -13.04
C VAL A 12 21.14 -63.72 -13.31
N CYS A 13 22.33 -64.33 -13.36
CA CYS A 13 23.53 -63.74 -13.95
C CYS A 13 23.52 -63.94 -15.47
N ALA A 14 23.86 -62.91 -16.23
CA ALA A 14 24.31 -63.05 -17.62
C ALA A 14 25.34 -61.97 -17.96
N SER A 15 26.60 -62.40 -17.88
CA SER A 15 27.78 -62.14 -18.72
C SER A 15 27.96 -60.82 -19.49
N ALA A 16 29.17 -60.29 -19.30
CA ALA A 16 29.79 -59.16 -19.95
C ALA A 16 30.01 -59.34 -21.47
N LEU A 17 30.00 -58.20 -22.19
CA LEU A 17 30.71 -58.03 -23.45
C LEU A 17 31.54 -56.75 -23.39
N VAL A 18 32.86 -56.93 -23.40
CA VAL A 18 33.86 -55.87 -23.51
C VAL A 18 34.04 -55.56 -24.99
N VAL A 19 33.78 -54.33 -25.40
CA VAL A 19 34.15 -53.81 -26.72
C VAL A 19 35.32 -52.84 -26.54
N VAL A 20 36.47 -53.23 -27.08
CA VAL A 20 37.66 -52.38 -27.16
C VAL A 20 37.52 -51.53 -28.43
N ALA A 21 37.19 -50.25 -28.28
CA ALA A 21 37.25 -49.27 -29.37
C ALA A 21 38.57 -48.49 -29.29
N HIS A 22 39.27 -48.45 -30.41
CA HIS A 22 40.60 -47.85 -30.58
C HIS A 22 40.54 -46.32 -30.45
N ALA A 23 41.53 -45.75 -29.77
CA ALA A 23 41.72 -44.31 -29.62
C ALA A 23 41.99 -43.63 -30.97
N ALA A 24 41.21 -42.61 -31.30
CA ALA A 24 41.51 -41.64 -32.35
C ALA A 24 42.19 -40.41 -31.74
N PRO A 25 43.14 -39.76 -32.45
CA PRO A 25 43.92 -38.64 -31.93
C PRO A 25 43.08 -37.36 -31.79
N ALA A 26 43.38 -36.59 -30.74
CA ALA A 26 42.68 -35.39 -30.33
C ALA A 26 42.87 -34.20 -31.30
N PRO A 27 41.84 -33.39 -31.53
CA PRO A 27 41.99 -31.97 -31.83
C PRO A 27 41.94 -31.14 -30.55
N ALA A 28 42.95 -30.29 -30.37
CA ALA A 28 42.92 -29.20 -29.39
C ALA A 28 42.06 -28.05 -29.91
N SER A 29 41.13 -27.55 -29.08
CA SER A 29 40.58 -26.20 -29.18
C SER A 29 40.20 -25.67 -27.78
N ILE A 30 40.65 -24.45 -27.48
CA ILE A 30 40.22 -23.53 -26.41
C ILE A 30 39.29 -22.50 -27.12
N PRO A 31 38.36 -21.69 -26.52
CA PRO A 31 37.76 -21.55 -25.17
C PRO A 31 36.20 -21.44 -25.16
N ARG A 32 35.56 -21.53 -23.99
CA ARG A 32 34.49 -20.59 -23.57
C ARG A 32 34.17 -20.80 -22.10
N GLY A 33 34.07 -19.69 -21.36
CA GLY A 33 33.92 -19.67 -19.92
C GLY A 33 32.73 -20.47 -19.43
N ASP A 34 32.89 -21.01 -18.22
CA ASP A 34 31.77 -21.37 -17.36
C ASP A 34 30.82 -20.18 -17.34
N THR A 35 29.74 -20.27 -18.12
CA THR A 35 28.54 -19.52 -17.83
C THR A 35 28.07 -20.05 -16.50
N VAL A 36 28.33 -19.27 -15.46
CA VAL A 36 27.63 -19.27 -14.19
C VAL A 36 26.20 -19.71 -14.45
N ASP A 37 25.78 -20.74 -13.74
CA ASP A 37 24.40 -21.19 -13.66
C ASP A 37 23.52 -19.95 -13.49
N SER A 38 22.92 -19.48 -14.59
CA SER A 38 21.98 -18.38 -14.56
C SER A 38 20.66 -18.98 -14.13
N ASP A 39 20.60 -19.35 -12.84
CA ASP A 39 19.34 -19.49 -12.16
C ASP A 39 18.49 -18.28 -12.56
N PRO A 40 17.30 -18.48 -13.14
CA PRO A 40 16.43 -17.37 -13.44
C PRO A 40 16.24 -16.60 -12.13
N ALA A 41 16.56 -15.30 -12.14
CA ALA A 41 16.36 -14.45 -10.98
C ALA A 41 14.93 -14.69 -10.46
N PRO A 42 14.75 -15.04 -9.17
CA PRO A 42 13.44 -15.34 -8.64
C PRO A 42 12.48 -14.19 -8.98
N THR A 43 11.43 -14.49 -9.74
CA THR A 43 10.35 -13.53 -9.98
C THR A 43 9.51 -13.51 -8.72
N TRP A 44 9.93 -12.74 -7.72
CA TRP A 44 9.12 -12.51 -6.54
C TRP A 44 7.81 -11.85 -6.99
N GLY A 45 6.68 -12.52 -6.72
CA GLY A 45 5.36 -11.93 -6.88
C GLY A 45 5.13 -10.82 -5.85
N TRP A 46 3.92 -10.27 -5.82
CA TRP A 46 3.52 -9.41 -4.69
C TRP A 46 3.46 -10.25 -3.40
N GLU A 47 4.07 -9.74 -2.33
CA GLU A 47 4.05 -10.28 -0.98
C GLU A 47 3.37 -9.29 -0.03
N GLN A 48 2.39 -9.74 0.74
CA GLN A 48 1.74 -8.93 1.76
C GLN A 48 2.66 -8.80 2.99
N VAL A 49 3.05 -7.59 3.35
CA VAL A 49 3.90 -7.28 4.52
C VAL A 49 3.12 -6.65 5.67
N PHE A 50 1.88 -6.24 5.41
CA PHE A 50 0.96 -5.75 6.42
C PHE A 50 -0.48 -5.93 5.96
N SER A 51 -1.34 -6.32 6.88
CA SER A 51 -2.78 -6.27 6.70
C SER A 51 -3.47 -6.14 8.04
N ASP A 52 -4.59 -5.42 8.04
CA ASP A 52 -5.53 -5.35 9.15
C ASP A 52 -6.95 -5.38 8.57
N GLY A 53 -7.74 -6.39 8.94
CA GLY A 53 -9.16 -6.50 8.60
C GLY A 53 -10.07 -6.00 9.71
N PHE A 54 -9.51 -5.47 10.80
CA PHE A 54 -10.23 -4.87 11.92
C PHE A 54 -11.27 -5.79 12.57
N ASP A 55 -11.03 -7.10 12.51
CA ASP A 55 -11.80 -8.11 13.21
C ASP A 55 -11.59 -7.96 14.72
N GLY A 56 -12.68 -7.66 15.44
CA GLY A 56 -12.65 -7.65 16.90
C GLY A 56 -13.89 -7.05 17.52
N PRO A 57 -13.99 -7.09 18.87
CA PRO A 57 -15.15 -6.57 19.59
C PRO A 57 -15.41 -5.09 19.32
N ALA A 58 -16.67 -4.67 19.43
CA ALA A 58 -16.98 -3.25 19.35
C ALA A 58 -16.31 -2.46 20.49
N GLY A 59 -15.71 -1.32 20.16
CA GLY A 59 -15.06 -0.40 21.10
C GLY A 59 -13.60 -0.71 21.42
N THR A 60 -12.99 -1.75 20.83
CA THR A 60 -11.56 -2.07 21.04
C THR A 60 -10.67 -1.41 19.99
N THR A 61 -9.45 -1.07 20.37
CA THR A 61 -8.41 -0.61 19.43
C THR A 61 -7.67 -1.82 18.86
N SER A 62 -7.28 -1.77 17.58
CA SER A 62 -6.34 -2.74 17.03
C SER A 62 -4.93 -2.51 17.61
N ASP A 63 -4.24 -3.59 17.97
CA ASP A 63 -2.88 -3.58 18.51
C ASP A 63 -1.81 -3.29 17.45
N GLN A 64 -2.20 -3.28 16.17
CA GLN A 64 -1.35 -2.92 15.05
C GLN A 64 -1.23 -1.40 14.82
N TRP A 65 -1.96 -0.58 15.60
CA TRP A 65 -2.05 0.86 15.39
C TRP A 65 -1.66 1.68 16.62
N HIS A 66 -1.16 2.88 16.35
CA HIS A 66 -0.82 3.90 17.32
C HIS A 66 -1.71 5.13 17.13
N SER A 67 -2.40 5.56 18.18
CA SER A 67 -3.07 6.87 18.21
C SER A 67 -2.07 8.00 18.27
N MET A 68 -2.20 8.96 17.37
CA MET A 68 -1.31 10.13 17.32
C MET A 68 -1.73 11.21 18.31
N LEU A 69 -0.73 11.89 18.90
CA LEU A 69 -0.95 13.00 19.82
C LEU A 69 -1.74 14.14 19.14
N GLY A 70 -2.73 14.68 19.85
CA GLY A 70 -3.63 15.72 19.33
C GLY A 70 -4.94 15.17 18.73
N GLY A 71 -5.03 13.87 18.47
CA GLY A 71 -6.29 13.21 18.14
C GLY A 71 -7.19 13.11 19.37
N GLN A 72 -8.30 13.84 19.39
CA GLN A 72 -9.31 13.77 20.46
C GLN A 72 -10.38 12.69 20.17
N GLY A 73 -10.44 12.21 18.93
CA GLY A 73 -11.32 11.13 18.50
C GLY A 73 -10.71 9.75 18.70
N SER A 74 -11.57 8.74 18.82
CA SER A 74 -11.18 7.34 18.88
C SER A 74 -11.19 6.69 17.49
N ALA A 75 -10.21 5.82 17.23
CA ALA A 75 -10.30 4.83 16.16
C ALA A 75 -10.48 3.45 16.79
N VAL A 76 -11.68 2.88 16.65
CA VAL A 76 -12.06 1.64 17.35
C VAL A 76 -12.79 0.71 16.41
N GLN A 77 -12.63 -0.59 16.63
CA GLN A 77 -13.38 -1.62 15.94
C GLN A 77 -14.87 -1.49 16.29
N ASN A 78 -15.77 -1.74 15.34
CA ASN A 78 -17.21 -1.58 15.56
C ASN A 78 -17.96 -2.92 15.78
N GLY A 79 -17.23 -4.04 15.83
CA GLY A 79 -17.81 -5.38 16.01
C GLY A 79 -18.35 -6.03 14.73
N LEU A 80 -18.22 -5.37 13.57
CA LEU A 80 -18.70 -5.84 12.27
C LEU A 80 -17.56 -6.12 11.27
N GLY A 81 -16.33 -6.31 11.76
CA GLY A 81 -15.14 -6.47 10.91
C GLY A 81 -14.71 -5.15 10.25
N GLN A 82 -14.82 -4.04 10.99
CA GLN A 82 -14.52 -2.70 10.49
C GLN A 82 -13.93 -1.85 11.61
N LEU A 83 -13.15 -0.85 11.20
CA LEU A 83 -12.68 0.23 12.05
C LEU A 83 -13.51 1.50 11.82
N ASP A 84 -14.06 2.05 12.90
CA ASP A 84 -14.61 3.39 12.94
C ASP A 84 -13.49 4.39 13.25
N VAL A 85 -13.03 5.14 12.25
CA VAL A 85 -12.12 6.27 12.45
C VAL A 85 -12.95 7.52 12.73
N GLY A 86 -13.19 7.75 14.03
CA GLY A 86 -14.04 8.84 14.53
C GLY A 86 -13.51 10.23 14.17
N GLN A 87 -14.38 11.24 14.27
CA GLN A 87 -13.98 12.62 14.02
C GLN A 87 -12.90 13.06 15.03
N VAL A 88 -11.90 13.78 14.55
CA VAL A 88 -10.65 14.14 15.23
C VAL A 88 -9.78 12.92 15.59
N ALA A 89 -10.00 11.74 15.01
CA ALA A 89 -9.09 10.60 15.18
C ALA A 89 -7.95 10.67 14.16
N GLN A 90 -6.75 10.28 14.61
CA GLN A 90 -5.58 10.07 13.75
C GLN A 90 -4.78 8.90 14.29
N ILE A 91 -4.52 7.93 13.43
CA ILE A 91 -3.74 6.74 13.76
C ILE A 91 -2.69 6.48 12.68
N ARG A 92 -1.62 5.80 13.09
CA ARG A 92 -0.59 5.25 12.20
C ARG A 92 -0.33 3.78 12.52
N SER A 93 0.15 3.01 11.56
CA SER A 93 0.62 1.65 11.83
C SER A 93 1.75 1.65 12.86
N ASN A 94 1.76 0.68 13.79
CA ASN A 94 2.85 0.48 14.76
C ASN A 94 4.12 0.01 14.04
N ALA A 95 3.96 -0.99 13.17
CA ALA A 95 5.01 -1.39 12.26
C ALA A 95 5.11 -0.38 11.12
N GLY A 96 6.31 0.14 10.89
CA GLY A 96 6.65 0.80 9.65
C GLY A 96 7.58 -0.09 8.81
N TRP A 97 7.61 0.14 7.50
CA TRP A 97 8.35 -0.72 6.57
C TRP A 97 9.59 -0.02 6.04
N THR A 98 10.77 -0.54 6.39
CA THR A 98 12.03 -0.18 5.73
C THR A 98 12.28 -1.15 4.59
N LEU A 99 12.18 -0.64 3.37
CA LEU A 99 12.22 -1.46 2.15
C LEU A 99 13.42 -1.03 1.28
N PRO A 100 14.08 -1.96 0.56
CA PRO A 100 15.15 -1.62 -0.37
C PRO A 100 14.71 -0.70 -1.52
N VAL A 101 15.60 0.17 -2.01
CA VAL A 101 15.41 0.93 -3.25
C VAL A 101 15.09 -0.04 -4.39
N GLY A 102 14.12 0.34 -5.22
CA GLY A 102 13.61 -0.51 -6.29
C GLY A 102 12.47 -1.45 -5.88
N THR A 103 12.17 -1.56 -4.58
CA THR A 103 10.97 -2.27 -4.11
C THR A 103 9.73 -1.53 -4.61
N GLN A 104 8.85 -2.25 -5.32
CA GLN A 104 7.52 -1.74 -5.64
C GLN A 104 6.62 -1.98 -4.43
N VAL A 105 5.82 -0.97 -4.10
CA VAL A 105 4.90 -0.97 -2.97
C VAL A 105 3.51 -0.67 -3.50
N ARG A 106 2.53 -1.44 -3.02
CA ARG A 106 1.11 -1.18 -3.22
C ARG A 106 0.49 -1.04 -1.84
N VAL A 107 -0.06 0.13 -1.55
CA VAL A 107 -0.91 0.33 -0.39
C VAL A 107 -2.36 0.31 -0.85
N THR A 108 -3.24 -0.34 -0.09
CA THR A 108 -4.64 -0.49 -0.48
C THR A 108 -5.54 -0.48 0.75
N ALA A 109 -6.72 0.13 0.62
CA ALA A 109 -7.75 0.10 1.65
C ALA A 109 -9.14 0.00 1.03
N SER A 110 -10.03 -0.75 1.67
CA SER A 110 -11.48 -0.71 1.42
C SER A 110 -12.12 0.17 2.49
N LEU A 111 -12.67 1.32 2.09
CA LEU A 111 -13.25 2.27 3.03
C LEU A 111 -14.44 3.03 2.44
N VAL A 112 -15.23 3.61 3.34
CA VAL A 112 -16.25 4.61 3.01
C VAL A 112 -15.99 5.86 3.86
N MET A 113 -15.98 7.01 3.19
CA MET A 113 -15.69 8.32 3.79
C MET A 113 -16.86 8.81 4.66
N PRO A 114 -16.63 9.73 5.61
CA PRO A 114 -17.70 10.42 6.31
C PRO A 114 -18.62 11.15 5.32
N ASP A 115 -19.92 11.18 5.60
CA ASP A 115 -20.89 11.95 4.81
C ASP A 115 -21.20 13.33 5.43
N VAL A 116 -20.56 13.67 6.55
CA VAL A 116 -20.70 14.99 7.17
C VAL A 116 -19.76 16.01 6.55
N GLY A 117 -20.25 17.21 6.29
CA GLY A 117 -19.47 18.32 5.71
C GLY A 117 -18.49 19.00 6.68
N THR A 118 -18.38 18.50 7.91
CA THR A 118 -17.42 18.95 8.93
C THR A 118 -16.14 18.12 8.97
N SER A 119 -16.09 17.00 8.26
CA SER A 119 -14.99 16.04 8.34
C SER A 119 -14.00 16.17 7.19
N TYR A 120 -12.75 15.86 7.48
CA TYR A 120 -11.65 15.74 6.53
C TYR A 120 -10.96 14.40 6.76
N ALA A 121 -11.43 13.38 6.06
CA ALA A 121 -10.92 12.02 6.17
C ALA A 121 -9.84 11.73 5.13
N ALA A 122 -8.86 10.92 5.51
CA ALA A 122 -7.75 10.57 4.63
C ALA A 122 -7.20 9.17 4.94
N PHE A 123 -6.77 8.50 3.87
CA PHE A 123 -5.91 7.32 3.88
C PHE A 123 -4.62 7.66 3.12
N TRP A 124 -3.48 7.54 3.80
CA TRP A 124 -2.23 8.09 3.30
C TRP A 124 -1.00 7.36 3.87
N VAL A 125 0.15 7.62 3.26
CA VAL A 125 1.45 7.09 3.66
C VAL A 125 2.38 8.25 3.97
N GLN A 126 3.04 8.21 5.13
CA GLN A 126 4.04 9.22 5.50
C GLN A 126 5.40 8.60 5.78
N HIS A 127 6.43 9.37 5.47
CA HIS A 127 7.74 9.21 6.10
C HIS A 127 7.61 9.43 7.64
N PRO A 128 8.34 8.65 8.47
CA PRO A 128 8.25 8.69 9.93
C PRO A 128 8.96 9.91 10.53
N ASP A 129 9.94 10.47 9.80
CA ASP A 129 10.54 11.73 10.19
C ASP A 129 9.48 12.82 10.02
N GLY A 130 9.00 13.36 11.14
CA GLY A 130 7.98 14.40 11.14
C GLY A 130 8.45 15.72 10.50
N VAL A 131 9.75 15.88 10.25
CA VAL A 131 10.30 17.00 9.46
C VAL A 131 10.51 16.65 7.98
N ASP A 132 10.31 15.39 7.59
CA ASP A 132 10.32 14.98 6.21
C ASP A 132 8.89 15.03 5.66
N PRO A 133 8.61 16.00 4.78
CA PRO A 133 7.26 16.31 4.40
C PRO A 133 6.68 15.41 3.31
N ARG A 134 7.36 14.31 2.99
CA ARG A 134 6.99 13.47 1.86
C ARG A 134 5.83 12.55 2.22
N GLU A 135 4.77 12.69 1.44
CA GLU A 135 3.47 12.07 1.67
C GLU A 135 2.88 11.55 0.36
N VAL A 136 2.20 10.42 0.47
CA VAL A 136 1.34 9.89 -0.60
C VAL A 136 -0.08 9.79 -0.06
N ASP A 137 -0.93 10.67 -0.55
CA ASP A 137 -2.36 10.75 -0.24
C ASP A 137 -3.14 9.86 -1.20
N VAL A 138 -3.42 8.65 -0.74
CA VAL A 138 -4.13 7.65 -1.56
C VAL A 138 -5.54 8.13 -1.87
N ILE A 139 -6.21 8.66 -0.85
CA ILE A 139 -7.51 9.31 -0.98
C ILE A 139 -7.73 10.24 0.22
N GLU A 140 -8.27 11.41 -0.08
CA GLU A 140 -8.69 12.42 0.86
C GLU A 140 -10.12 12.85 0.53
N SER A 141 -10.92 13.14 1.55
CA SER A 141 -12.27 13.65 1.36
C SER A 141 -12.63 14.72 2.39
N TYR A 142 -13.19 15.81 1.88
CA TYR A 142 -13.77 16.90 2.66
C TYR A 142 -15.29 16.76 2.84
N GLY A 143 -15.82 15.56 2.62
CA GLY A 143 -17.25 15.25 2.66
C GLY A 143 -18.02 15.66 1.39
N PRO A 144 -19.35 15.40 1.37
CA PRO A 144 -20.18 15.37 0.16
C PRO A 144 -20.35 16.65 -0.64
N LEU A 145 -20.00 17.80 -0.07
CA LEU A 145 -20.53 19.09 -0.52
C LEU A 145 -19.47 20.15 -0.81
N LYS A 146 -18.19 19.78 -0.84
CA LYS A 146 -17.16 20.64 -1.42
C LYS A 146 -17.05 20.33 -2.92
N GLN A 147 -16.83 21.37 -3.73
CA GLN A 147 -16.67 21.27 -5.19
C GLN A 147 -15.59 20.24 -5.61
N TRP A 148 -14.64 19.96 -4.72
CA TRP A 148 -13.58 18.96 -4.83
C TRP A 148 -13.60 18.00 -3.63
N GLY A 149 -14.80 17.53 -3.25
CA GLY A 149 -15.08 16.77 -2.03
C GLY A 149 -14.26 15.50 -1.82
N ALA A 150 -13.56 15.03 -2.85
CA ALA A 150 -12.52 14.02 -2.78
C ALA A 150 -11.38 14.31 -3.77
N GLN A 151 -10.15 14.07 -3.31
CA GLN A 151 -8.91 14.26 -4.05
C GLN A 151 -7.90 13.15 -3.68
N LEU A 152 -6.86 13.04 -4.48
CA LEU A 152 -5.67 12.23 -4.19
C LEU A 152 -4.44 13.04 -4.55
N GLY A 153 -3.27 12.62 -4.09
CA GLY A 153 -2.07 13.38 -4.40
C GLY A 153 -0.84 12.96 -3.64
N SER A 154 0.17 13.81 -3.72
CA SER A 154 1.38 13.64 -2.93
C SER A 154 2.04 14.97 -2.65
N HIS A 155 2.64 15.04 -1.47
CA HIS A 155 3.36 16.19 -0.99
C HIS A 155 4.86 15.88 -1.03
N ILE A 156 5.63 16.84 -1.54
CA ILE A 156 7.10 16.81 -1.52
C ILE A 156 7.63 17.78 -0.45
N CYS A 157 6.73 18.61 0.09
CA CYS A 157 6.99 19.67 1.05
C CYS A 157 5.70 20.01 1.82
N TYR A 158 5.86 20.32 3.11
CA TYR A 158 4.83 20.87 3.99
C TYR A 158 5.21 22.29 4.32
N ASP A 159 4.23 23.18 4.28
CA ASP A 159 4.39 24.52 4.79
C ASP A 159 3.85 24.55 6.22
N ASP A 160 4.72 24.77 7.20
CA ASP A 160 4.32 25.04 8.58
C ASP A 160 3.83 26.51 8.73
N ALA A 161 3.97 27.35 7.70
CA ALA A 161 3.48 28.71 7.71
C ALA A 161 2.02 28.77 7.25
N PRO A 162 1.11 29.41 8.02
CA PRO A 162 -0.26 29.64 7.59
C PRO A 162 -0.29 30.47 6.30
N ASP A 163 -1.29 30.21 5.45
CA ASP A 163 -1.61 30.63 4.05
C ASP A 163 -1.34 32.09 3.59
N THR A 164 -0.55 32.86 4.31
CA THR A 164 -0.29 34.29 4.13
C THR A 164 1.09 34.61 3.59
N VAL A 165 2.02 33.64 3.59
CA VAL A 165 3.31 33.74 2.88
C VAL A 165 3.17 32.89 1.62
N ALA A 166 3.65 33.37 0.47
CA ALA A 166 3.66 32.56 -0.76
C ALA A 166 4.21 31.18 -0.42
N ASN A 167 3.34 30.15 -0.50
CA ASN A 167 3.57 28.82 0.04
C ASN A 167 5.01 28.39 -0.25
N ALA A 168 5.84 28.21 0.78
CA ALA A 168 7.28 28.03 0.65
C ALA A 168 7.61 26.82 -0.23
N CYS A 169 6.73 25.82 -0.21
CA CYS A 169 6.79 24.67 -1.10
C CYS A 169 6.53 25.06 -2.55
N VAL A 170 5.48 25.85 -2.83
CA VAL A 170 5.19 26.35 -4.19
C VAL A 170 6.33 27.23 -4.72
N ALA A 171 6.84 28.14 -3.89
CA ALA A 171 7.94 29.04 -4.24
C ALA A 171 9.24 28.31 -4.60
N THR A 172 9.43 27.09 -4.08
CA THR A 172 10.60 26.24 -4.35
C THR A 172 10.33 25.15 -5.41
N GLY A 173 9.18 25.19 -6.10
CA GLY A 173 8.80 24.19 -7.09
C GLY A 173 8.55 22.81 -6.47
N ARG A 174 8.01 22.79 -5.25
CA ARG A 174 7.69 21.61 -4.42
C ARG A 174 6.25 21.65 -3.91
N GLY A 175 5.38 22.39 -4.58
CA GLY A 175 3.96 22.42 -4.24
C GLY A 175 3.34 21.02 -4.29
N PRO A 176 2.25 20.79 -3.55
CA PRO A 176 1.56 19.52 -3.59
C PRO A 176 1.00 19.29 -5.00
N GLU A 177 1.01 18.02 -5.44
CA GLU A 177 0.35 17.62 -6.67
C GLU A 177 -0.96 16.91 -6.30
N LEU A 178 -2.07 17.64 -6.44
CA LEU A 178 -3.41 17.19 -6.05
C LEU A 178 -4.29 17.01 -7.27
N PHE A 179 -5.02 15.90 -7.30
CA PHE A 179 -5.94 15.55 -8.36
C PHE A 179 -7.35 15.44 -7.80
N PRO A 180 -8.28 16.33 -8.20
CA PRO A 180 -9.66 16.18 -7.81
C PRO A 180 -10.27 14.97 -8.50
N VAL A 181 -10.83 14.03 -7.73
CA VAL A 181 -11.42 12.80 -8.25
C VAL A 181 -12.93 12.71 -8.06
N THR A 182 -13.53 13.68 -7.37
CA THR A 182 -14.99 13.74 -7.16
C THR A 182 -15.80 13.55 -8.46
N PRO A 183 -15.47 14.21 -9.59
CA PRO A 183 -16.24 14.05 -10.82
C PRO A 183 -16.14 12.67 -11.47
N ALA A 184 -15.19 11.82 -11.05
CA ALA A 184 -15.07 10.47 -11.56
C ALA A 184 -16.16 9.54 -10.98
N PHE A 185 -16.66 9.83 -9.77
CA PHE A 185 -17.61 8.97 -9.08
C PHE A 185 -19.04 9.08 -9.67
N PRO A 186 -19.73 7.96 -9.92
CA PRO A 186 -21.14 7.98 -10.28
C PRO A 186 -22.00 8.50 -9.13
N ALA A 187 -23.09 9.20 -9.47
CA ALA A 187 -24.11 9.54 -8.48
C ALA A 187 -24.68 8.27 -7.84
N GLY A 188 -24.83 8.26 -6.51
CA GLY A 188 -25.25 7.07 -5.76
C GLY A 188 -24.12 6.10 -5.44
N ALA A 189 -22.90 6.37 -5.91
CA ALA A 189 -21.68 5.64 -5.58
C ALA A 189 -20.52 6.60 -5.23
N MET A 190 -20.82 7.74 -4.62
CA MET A 190 -19.79 8.67 -4.14
C MET A 190 -18.93 8.04 -3.03
N PRO A 191 -17.74 8.59 -2.72
CA PRO A 191 -16.85 8.07 -1.67
C PRO A 191 -17.48 7.92 -0.28
N TRP A 192 -18.54 8.68 -0.01
CA TRP A 192 -19.30 8.67 1.24
C TRP A 192 -20.63 7.90 1.14
N GLU A 193 -20.91 7.22 0.03
CA GLU A 193 -22.14 6.45 -0.14
C GLU A 193 -21.88 4.95 -0.07
N VAL A 194 -20.76 4.49 -0.65
CA VAL A 194 -20.42 3.07 -0.77
C VAL A 194 -18.94 2.83 -0.49
N TYR A 195 -18.60 1.56 -0.25
CA TYR A 195 -17.21 1.12 -0.17
C TYR A 195 -16.53 1.21 -1.52
N TRP A 196 -15.33 1.77 -1.51
CA TRP A 196 -14.40 1.76 -2.61
C TRP A 196 -13.06 1.20 -2.13
N GLN A 197 -12.42 0.44 -2.99
CA GLN A 197 -11.04 0.03 -2.79
C GLN A 197 -10.13 1.08 -3.43
N TYR A 198 -9.40 1.81 -2.60
CA TYR A 198 -8.41 2.80 -3.02
C TYR A 198 -7.01 2.23 -2.94
N SER A 199 -6.17 2.52 -3.93
CA SER A 199 -4.79 2.05 -3.95
C SER A 199 -3.83 3.09 -4.51
N ALA A 200 -2.60 3.09 -3.97
CA ALA A 200 -1.45 3.78 -4.54
C ALA A 200 -0.30 2.79 -4.72
N GLU A 201 0.31 2.83 -5.90
CA GLU A 201 1.49 2.04 -6.25
C GLU A 201 2.68 2.95 -6.51
N PHE A 202 3.83 2.63 -5.93
CA PHE A 202 5.05 3.43 -6.08
C PHE A 202 6.29 2.57 -5.90
N THR A 203 7.44 3.10 -6.30
CA THR A 203 8.74 2.44 -6.11
C THR A 203 9.56 3.21 -5.08
N ILE A 204 10.21 2.50 -4.15
CA ILE A 204 11.15 3.12 -3.21
C ILE A 204 12.33 3.73 -3.99
N GLY A 205 12.54 5.04 -3.85
CA GLY A 205 13.49 5.80 -4.67
C GLY A 205 13.01 6.10 -6.09
N GLY A 206 11.75 5.83 -6.41
CA GLY A 206 11.10 6.18 -7.67
C GLY A 206 10.59 7.61 -7.70
N ASP A 207 10.06 8.01 -8.86
CA ASP A 207 9.64 9.38 -9.14
C ASP A 207 8.13 9.53 -9.40
N THR A 208 7.41 8.42 -9.55
CA THR A 208 5.98 8.40 -9.85
C THR A 208 5.20 7.60 -8.81
N VAL A 209 3.93 7.96 -8.68
CA VAL A 209 2.91 7.21 -7.94
C VAL A 209 1.71 7.01 -8.86
N THR A 210 1.21 5.78 -8.92
CA THR A 210 0.00 5.41 -9.64
C THR A 210 -1.13 5.22 -8.64
N TYR A 211 -2.20 6.00 -8.78
CA TYR A 211 -3.36 5.97 -7.92
C TYR A 211 -4.56 5.38 -8.65
N SER A 212 -5.38 4.63 -7.93
CA SER A 212 -6.58 4.05 -8.52
C SER A 212 -7.66 3.75 -7.49
N ALA A 213 -8.90 3.66 -7.96
CA ALA A 213 -10.03 3.19 -7.18
C ALA A 213 -10.82 2.12 -7.93
N THR A 214 -11.30 1.10 -7.23
CA THR A 214 -12.18 0.04 -7.76
C THR A 214 -13.41 -0.15 -6.90
N ASP A 215 -14.54 -0.44 -7.53
CA ASP A 215 -15.77 -0.78 -6.80
C ASP A 215 -15.72 -2.23 -6.28
N GLY A 216 -16.74 -2.63 -5.51
CA GLY A 216 -16.86 -4.00 -4.99
C GLY A 216 -17.06 -5.09 -6.06
N ALA A 217 -17.27 -4.72 -7.33
CA ALA A 217 -17.32 -5.64 -8.47
C ALA A 217 -15.98 -5.70 -9.23
N GLY A 218 -14.97 -4.94 -8.80
CA GLY A 218 -13.65 -4.86 -9.43
C GLY A 218 -13.58 -3.91 -10.62
N ASN A 219 -14.60 -3.09 -10.88
CA ASN A 219 -14.55 -2.10 -11.95
C ASN A 219 -13.64 -0.94 -11.53
N ARG A 220 -12.66 -0.64 -12.38
CA ARG A 220 -11.72 0.47 -12.18
C ARG A 220 -12.40 1.80 -12.51
N LEU A 221 -12.39 2.73 -11.55
CA LEU A 221 -12.96 4.06 -11.70
C LEU A 221 -12.01 5.03 -12.41
N TYR A 222 -10.77 5.08 -11.93
CA TYR A 222 -9.71 5.92 -12.45
C TYR A 222 -8.36 5.24 -12.27
N ASP A 223 -7.40 5.69 -13.08
CA ASP A 223 -5.98 5.40 -12.97
C ASP A 223 -5.23 6.71 -13.25
N VAL A 224 -4.64 7.29 -12.21
CA VAL A 224 -3.97 8.59 -12.25
C VAL A 224 -2.50 8.37 -11.94
N VAL A 225 -1.61 8.86 -12.79
CA VAL A 225 -0.16 8.80 -12.56
C VAL A 225 0.33 10.21 -12.25
N SER A 226 1.05 10.37 -11.14
CA SER A 226 1.67 11.64 -10.77
C SER A 226 2.72 12.07 -11.80
N THR A 227 2.97 13.36 -11.91
CA THR A 227 4.13 13.86 -12.67
C THR A 227 5.43 13.29 -12.05
N PRO A 228 6.38 12.80 -12.88
CA PRO A 228 7.66 12.29 -12.37
C PRO A 228 8.42 13.34 -11.55
N ASP A 229 8.76 13.00 -10.30
CA ASP A 229 9.64 13.76 -9.41
C ASP A 229 10.44 12.83 -8.49
N ALA A 230 11.76 12.72 -8.70
CA ALA A 230 12.66 11.85 -7.94
C ALA A 230 12.73 12.16 -6.43
N ARG A 231 12.15 13.27 -5.99
CA ARG A 231 12.08 13.62 -4.56
C ARG A 231 10.91 12.94 -3.87
N ARG A 232 9.88 12.51 -4.62
CA ARG A 232 8.56 12.10 -4.11
C ARG A 232 8.62 10.91 -3.17
N VAL A 233 9.32 9.85 -3.56
CA VAL A 233 9.49 8.67 -2.71
C VAL A 233 10.96 8.53 -2.32
N PRO A 234 11.35 8.85 -1.08
CA PRO A 234 12.73 8.67 -0.64
C PRO A 234 13.20 7.22 -0.82
N GLY A 235 14.48 7.06 -1.13
CA GLY A 235 15.17 5.78 -0.92
C GLY A 235 15.50 5.53 0.55
N ASN A 236 15.61 4.25 0.94
CA ASN A 236 16.27 3.59 2.10
C ASN A 236 16.52 4.30 3.45
N ALA A 237 16.00 5.47 3.75
CA ALA A 237 16.43 6.20 4.96
C ALA A 237 15.63 5.83 6.21
N THR A 238 14.34 5.51 6.12
CA THR A 238 13.48 5.26 7.29
C THR A 238 12.20 4.45 6.95
N PRO A 239 11.48 3.88 7.95
CA PRO A 239 10.28 3.08 7.70
C PRO A 239 9.01 3.90 7.36
N PHE A 240 8.37 3.62 6.23
CA PHE A 240 7.06 4.22 5.90
C PHE A 240 5.96 3.73 6.85
N HIS A 241 5.00 4.58 7.17
CA HIS A 241 3.81 4.20 7.96
C HIS A 241 2.53 4.48 7.18
N LEU A 242 1.58 3.53 7.27
CA LEU A 242 0.20 3.78 6.87
C LEU A 242 -0.46 4.69 7.89
N ARG A 243 -1.36 5.55 7.40
CA ARG A 243 -2.14 6.47 8.23
C ARG A 243 -3.59 6.52 7.82
N LEU A 244 -4.42 6.62 8.84
CA LEU A 244 -5.84 6.87 8.74
C LEU A 244 -6.15 8.06 9.62
N SER A 245 -6.88 9.03 9.08
CA SER A 245 -7.29 10.20 9.85
C SER A 245 -8.65 10.70 9.44
N ASN A 246 -9.31 11.37 10.38
CA ASN A 246 -10.55 12.07 10.16
C ASN A 246 -10.52 13.35 10.99
N LYS A 247 -10.09 14.46 10.39
CA LYS A 247 -9.91 15.75 11.04
C LYS A 247 -11.19 16.58 10.93
N LEU A 248 -11.24 17.69 11.65
CA LEU A 248 -12.22 18.74 11.38
C LEU A 248 -11.74 19.60 10.21
N VAL A 249 -12.65 19.97 9.32
CA VAL A 249 -12.42 21.12 8.44
C VAL A 249 -12.45 22.41 9.26
N GLU A 250 -11.76 23.45 8.80
CA GLU A 250 -11.85 24.76 9.47
C GLU A 250 -13.30 25.26 9.46
N PRO A 251 -13.76 25.98 10.50
CA PRO A 251 -15.17 26.34 10.66
C PRO A 251 -15.79 27.06 9.47
N GLN A 252 -15.02 27.91 8.77
CA GLN A 252 -15.49 28.64 7.60
C GLN A 252 -15.67 27.76 6.35
N TYR A 253 -15.11 26.55 6.35
CA TYR A 253 -15.26 25.56 5.28
C TYR A 253 -16.22 24.43 5.66
N ALA A 254 -16.80 24.45 6.85
CA ALA A 254 -17.79 23.49 7.28
C ALA A 254 -19.12 23.73 6.55
N VAL A 255 -19.74 22.65 6.07
CA VAL A 255 -21.06 22.67 5.43
C VAL A 255 -21.97 21.64 6.09
N ALA A 256 -23.27 21.93 6.13
CA ALA A 256 -24.25 20.98 6.66
C ALA A 256 -24.32 19.74 5.76
N GLY A 257 -24.37 18.54 6.34
CA GLY A 257 -24.56 17.31 5.56
C GLY A 257 -24.40 16.05 6.41
N GLY A 258 -24.99 14.97 5.92
CA GLY A 258 -24.76 13.60 6.41
C GLY A 258 -25.22 13.29 7.83
N THR A 259 -24.96 12.05 8.23
CA THR A 259 -25.22 11.54 9.59
C THR A 259 -24.09 10.67 10.13
N ARG A 260 -23.14 10.26 9.29
CA ARG A 260 -21.98 9.45 9.60
C ARG A 260 -20.72 10.32 9.71
N PRO A 261 -20.31 10.69 10.94
CA PRO A 261 -19.12 11.50 11.16
C PRO A 261 -17.81 10.72 11.00
N SER A 262 -17.86 9.39 11.09
CA SER A 262 -16.70 8.50 11.02
C SER A 262 -16.40 8.03 9.59
N MET A 263 -15.12 7.81 9.31
CA MET A 263 -14.70 6.99 8.18
C MET A 263 -14.78 5.54 8.62
N LEU A 264 -15.40 4.67 7.81
CA LEU A 264 -15.44 3.23 8.09
C LEU A 264 -14.41 2.56 7.20
N VAL A 265 -13.54 1.75 7.79
CA VAL A 265 -12.49 1.02 7.09
C VAL A 265 -12.73 -0.46 7.28
N ASP A 266 -12.95 -1.17 6.19
CA ASP A 266 -13.17 -2.62 6.15
C ASP A 266 -11.84 -3.36 6.29
N TRP A 267 -10.85 -2.99 5.50
CA TRP A 267 -9.49 -3.51 5.63
C TRP A 267 -8.45 -2.59 5.02
N VAL A 268 -7.19 -2.80 5.41
CA VAL A 268 -6.02 -2.22 4.74
C VAL A 268 -4.98 -3.30 4.44
N SER A 269 -4.17 -3.10 3.40
CA SER A 269 -3.07 -3.96 3.00
C SER A 269 -1.87 -3.13 2.53
N VAL A 270 -0.67 -3.65 2.80
CA VAL A 270 0.57 -3.25 2.13
C VAL A 270 1.17 -4.49 1.49
N ASP A 271 1.29 -4.45 0.18
CA ASP A 271 1.93 -5.47 -0.63
C ASP A 271 3.22 -4.91 -1.22
N VAL A 272 4.26 -5.73 -1.28
CA VAL A 272 5.55 -5.33 -1.85
C VAL A 272 6.03 -6.33 -2.88
N LYS A 273 6.84 -5.85 -3.82
CA LYS A 273 7.61 -6.68 -4.73
C LYS A 273 9.06 -6.23 -4.67
N VAL A 274 9.86 -7.01 -3.97
CA VAL A 274 11.30 -6.77 -3.77
C VAL A 274 12.06 -7.12 -5.07
N PRO A 275 13.05 -6.31 -5.48
CA PRO A 275 13.84 -6.54 -6.69
C PRO A 275 14.70 -7.80 -6.66
#